data_AF-A0A2T3W7H2-F1
#
_entry.id   AF-A0A2T3W7H2-F1
#
_cell.length_a   1.000
_cell.length_b   1.000
_cell.length_c   1.000
_cell.angle_alpha   90.00
_cell.angle_beta   90.00
_cell.angle_gamma   90.00
#
_symmetry.space_group_name_H-M   'P 1'
#
loop_
_entity.id
_entity.type
_entity.pdbx_description
1 polymer ?
#
loop_
_entity_poly.entity_id
_entity_poly.type
_entity_poly.pdbx_seq_one_letter_code
_entity_poly.pdbx_strand_id
1 'polypeptide(L)'
;MKTAAQGFTLIELLVAVALALIVLFAASNLLISSSGSATNLQARNDLLQEGQIAMNYVAANVREAAYVYPNGAALNLGGGYTTARPGGGSWVVGNASAPILAFIRSPRVVTGAPCLNATTGAIDNENACYKFMAYYPVLRSGWVSNATGQNNPGVDAANANRWLLVEYTRNLPSNAPPALSSLGSLDVSGGSGKLLLDYVQPAVTNLPQLFTIQADNPQTPGNVRVTLNLSLSRLASGKEVNIPARTSADPTTWIQALSAAPRNIGTLPP
;
A
#
# COMPACT_ATOMS: atom_id res chain seq x y z
N MET A 1 32.78 74.31 -17.07
CA MET A 1 32.87 72.84 -17.13
C MET A 1 31.70 72.34 -17.97
N LYS A 2 31.94 71.85 -19.18
CA LYS A 2 30.90 71.26 -20.05
C LYS A 2 30.88 69.76 -19.80
N THR A 3 29.82 69.27 -19.17
CA THR A 3 29.50 67.84 -19.12
C THR A 3 29.02 67.41 -20.50
N ALA A 4 29.80 66.59 -21.19
CA ALA A 4 29.36 65.96 -22.44
C ALA A 4 28.28 64.93 -22.09
N ALA A 5 27.03 65.20 -22.44
CA ALA A 5 25.97 64.21 -22.42
C ALA A 5 26.23 63.26 -23.60
N GLN A 6 26.83 62.09 -23.34
CA GLN A 6 26.97 61.02 -24.32
C GLN A 6 25.59 60.40 -24.55
N GLY A 7 25.02 60.62 -25.73
CA GLY A 7 23.73 60.03 -26.12
C GLY A 7 23.88 58.53 -26.33
N PHE A 8 23.07 57.76 -25.63
CA PHE A 8 22.96 56.30 -25.81
C PHE A 8 22.62 56.00 -27.27
N THR A 9 23.41 55.14 -27.92
CA THR A 9 23.09 54.75 -29.30
C THR A 9 21.97 53.71 -29.31
N LEU A 10 21.12 53.74 -30.34
CA LEU A 10 20.01 52.78 -30.48
C LEU A 10 20.51 51.32 -30.51
N ILE A 11 21.72 51.11 -31.05
CA ILE A 11 22.39 49.80 -31.10
C ILE A 11 22.76 49.32 -29.69
N GLU A 12 23.26 50.20 -28.84
CA GLU A 12 23.67 49.87 -27.47
C GLU A 12 22.48 49.49 -26.59
N LEU A 13 21.33 50.16 -26.78
CA LEU A 13 20.06 49.76 -26.16
C LEU A 13 19.62 48.37 -26.64
N LEU A 14 19.70 48.10 -27.95
CA LEU A 14 19.29 46.82 -28.52
C LEU A 14 20.14 45.66 -28.02
N VAL A 15 21.46 45.86 -27.90
CA VAL A 15 22.40 44.89 -27.33
C VAL A 15 22.09 44.64 -25.85
N ALA A 16 21.84 45.71 -25.06
CA ALA A 16 21.49 45.57 -23.65
C ALA A 16 20.19 44.78 -23.44
N VAL A 17 19.15 45.03 -24.25
CA VAL A 17 17.89 44.29 -24.21
C VAL A 17 18.09 42.83 -24.63
N ALA A 18 18.87 42.57 -25.68
CA ALA A 18 19.17 41.21 -26.12
C ALA A 18 19.90 40.41 -25.02
N LEU A 19 20.89 41.00 -24.36
CA LEU A 19 21.59 40.37 -23.24
C LEU A 19 20.66 40.14 -22.04
N ALA A 20 19.80 41.11 -21.72
CA ALA A 20 18.82 40.96 -20.64
C ALA A 20 17.84 39.80 -20.90
N LEU A 21 17.38 39.63 -22.14
CA LEU A 21 16.51 38.52 -22.54
C LEU A 21 17.22 37.16 -22.45
N ILE A 22 18.49 37.08 -22.84
CA ILE A 22 19.29 35.85 -22.71
C ILE A 22 19.44 35.47 -21.24
N VAL A 23 19.75 36.44 -20.37
CA VAL A 23 19.88 36.21 -18.92
C VAL A 23 18.54 35.79 -18.32
N LEU A 24 17.43 36.45 -18.68
CA LEU A 24 16.10 36.11 -18.20
C LEU A 24 15.68 34.70 -18.65
N PHE A 25 16.01 34.32 -19.88
CA PHE A 25 15.75 32.97 -20.39
C PHE A 25 16.55 31.92 -19.61
N ALA A 26 17.83 32.15 -19.37
CA ALA A 26 18.67 31.24 -18.57
C ALA A 26 18.15 31.11 -17.13
N ALA A 27 17.80 32.23 -16.48
CA ALA A 27 17.23 32.25 -15.14
C ALA A 27 15.88 31.51 -15.06
N SER A 28 15.04 31.67 -16.08
CA SER A 28 13.74 31.00 -16.17
C SER A 28 13.90 29.48 -16.30
N ASN A 29 14.84 29.01 -17.12
CA ASN A 29 15.16 27.58 -17.25
C ASN A 29 15.71 26.99 -15.94
N LEU A 30 16.58 27.72 -15.24
CA LEU A 30 17.09 27.33 -13.93
C LEU A 30 15.95 27.19 -12.92
N LEU A 31 15.03 28.16 -12.88
CA LEU A 31 13.89 28.14 -11.96
C LEU A 31 12.96 26.96 -12.23
N ILE A 32 12.65 26.68 -13.50
CA ILE A 32 11.80 25.53 -13.92
C ILE A 32 12.49 24.21 -13.51
N SER A 33 13.78 24.08 -13.79
CA SER A 33 14.57 22.90 -13.43
C SER A 33 14.63 22.66 -11.92
N SER A 34 14.87 23.73 -11.14
CA SER A 34 14.91 23.70 -9.68
C SER A 34 13.56 23.31 -9.09
N SER A 35 12.48 23.94 -9.58
CA SER A 35 11.11 23.65 -9.15
C SER A 35 10.72 22.20 -9.43
N GLY A 36 11.02 21.71 -10.65
CA GLY A 36 10.75 20.33 -11.02
C GLY A 36 11.53 19.32 -10.17
N SER A 37 12.79 19.64 -9.83
CA SER A 37 13.62 18.80 -8.95
C SER A 37 13.08 18.77 -7.52
N ALA A 38 12.65 19.92 -7.00
CA ALA A 38 12.03 20.01 -5.68
C ALA A 38 10.73 19.20 -5.59
N THR A 39 9.84 19.29 -6.58
CA THR A 39 8.61 18.50 -6.62
C THR A 39 8.90 17.00 -6.69
N ASN A 40 9.90 16.58 -7.46
CA ASN A 40 10.29 15.17 -7.58
C ASN A 40 10.86 14.63 -6.27
N LEU A 41 11.73 15.39 -5.61
CA LEU A 41 12.28 15.05 -4.30
C LEU A 41 11.19 14.95 -3.23
N GLN A 42 10.23 15.89 -3.24
CA GLN A 42 9.09 15.85 -2.33
C GLN A 42 8.26 14.58 -2.55
N ALA A 43 7.84 14.29 -3.78
CA ALA A 43 7.07 13.10 -4.10
C ALA A 43 7.82 11.81 -3.73
N ARG A 44 9.14 11.80 -3.87
CA ARG A 44 10.00 10.67 -3.45
C ARG A 44 10.01 10.49 -1.94
N ASN A 45 10.15 11.57 -1.19
CA ASN A 45 10.14 11.54 0.27
C ASN A 45 8.77 11.10 0.81
N ASP A 46 7.68 11.59 0.21
CA ASP A 46 6.31 11.20 0.57
C ASP A 46 6.11 9.69 0.38
N LEU A 47 6.48 9.14 -0.80
CA LEU A 47 6.37 7.70 -1.07
C LEU A 47 7.25 6.85 -0.15
N LEU A 48 8.47 7.30 0.18
CA LEU A 48 9.34 6.60 1.13
C LEU A 48 8.71 6.56 2.52
N GLN A 49 8.20 7.69 2.99
CA GLN A 49 7.57 7.81 4.30
C GLN A 49 6.31 6.96 4.38
N GLU A 50 5.38 7.12 3.44
CA GLU A 50 4.12 6.37 3.38
C GLU A 50 4.37 4.87 3.23
N GLY A 51 5.29 4.48 2.35
CA GLY A 51 5.69 3.08 2.15
C GLY A 51 6.25 2.46 3.42
N GLN A 52 7.14 3.15 4.13
CA GLN A 52 7.73 2.66 5.38
C GLN A 52 6.67 2.53 6.49
N ILE A 53 5.75 3.50 6.60
CA ILE A 53 4.63 3.45 7.55
C ILE A 53 3.73 2.24 7.24
N ALA A 54 3.33 2.06 5.97
CA ALA A 54 2.49 0.95 5.56
C ALA A 54 3.15 -0.41 5.80
N MET A 55 4.44 -0.57 5.47
CA MET A 55 5.18 -1.81 5.75
C MET A 55 5.20 -2.11 7.25
N ASN A 56 5.54 -1.13 8.08
CA ASN A 56 5.58 -1.29 9.53
C ASN A 56 4.20 -1.62 10.11
N TYR A 57 3.15 -1.01 9.58
CA TYR A 57 1.76 -1.26 9.96
C TYR A 57 1.32 -2.68 9.63
N VAL A 58 1.55 -3.15 8.39
CA VAL A 58 1.27 -4.55 8.00
C VAL A 58 2.07 -5.51 8.86
N ALA A 59 3.37 -5.26 9.06
CA ALA A 59 4.22 -6.09 9.91
C ALA A 59 3.74 -6.13 11.37
N ALA A 60 3.22 -5.02 11.91
CA ALA A 60 2.64 -4.99 13.24
C ALA A 60 1.39 -5.88 13.34
N ASN A 61 0.47 -5.79 12.37
CA ASN A 61 -0.72 -6.65 12.35
C ASN A 61 -0.36 -8.14 12.16
N VAL A 62 0.65 -8.46 11.33
CA VAL A 62 1.16 -9.82 11.18
C VAL A 62 1.73 -10.36 12.50
N ARG A 63 2.44 -9.54 13.29
CA ARG A 63 2.96 -9.96 14.60
C ARG A 63 1.84 -10.35 15.58
N GLU A 64 0.66 -9.77 15.43
CA GLU A 64 -0.54 -10.08 16.23
C GLU A 64 -1.35 -11.27 15.70
N ALA A 65 -0.93 -11.89 14.58
CA ALA A 65 -1.63 -13.02 13.99
C ALA A 65 -1.57 -14.28 14.85
N ALA A 66 -2.71 -14.94 15.00
CA ALA A 66 -2.89 -16.27 15.59
C ALA A 66 -2.78 -17.41 14.56
N TYR A 67 -3.02 -17.10 13.28
CA TYR A 67 -2.90 -18.03 12.16
C TYR A 67 -2.69 -17.25 10.87
N VAL A 68 -1.77 -17.70 10.00
CA VAL A 68 -1.56 -17.11 8.67
C VAL A 68 -2.06 -18.09 7.62
N TYR A 69 -2.85 -17.66 6.64
CA TYR A 69 -3.31 -18.59 5.61
C TYR A 69 -2.12 -19.02 4.72
N PRO A 70 -1.89 -20.33 4.51
CA PRO A 70 -0.79 -20.82 3.68
C PRO A 70 -1.10 -20.64 2.19
N ASN A 71 -0.07 -20.79 1.35
CA ASN A 71 -0.23 -20.77 -0.10
C ASN A 71 -1.22 -21.85 -0.57
N GLY A 72 -2.06 -21.49 -1.54
CA GLY A 72 -3.14 -22.36 -2.05
C GLY A 72 -4.47 -22.23 -1.31
N ALA A 73 -4.52 -21.56 -0.15
CA ALA A 73 -5.77 -21.31 0.55
C ALA A 73 -6.69 -20.40 -0.29
N ALA A 74 -7.93 -20.87 -0.54
CA ALA A 74 -8.96 -20.11 -1.23
C ALA A 74 -9.78 -19.30 -0.22
N LEU A 75 -10.04 -18.04 -0.53
CA LEU A 75 -10.71 -17.08 0.34
C LEU A 75 -11.90 -16.45 -0.40
N ASN A 76 -13.04 -16.38 0.29
CA ASN A 76 -14.22 -15.68 -0.19
C ASN A 76 -14.44 -14.40 0.64
N LEU A 77 -13.99 -13.26 0.11
CA LEU A 77 -14.16 -11.95 0.74
C LEU A 77 -15.57 -11.36 0.51
N GLY A 78 -16.45 -12.06 -0.22
CA GLY A 78 -17.75 -11.56 -0.65
C GLY A 78 -17.66 -10.69 -1.91
N GLY A 79 -18.71 -9.90 -2.16
CA GLY A 79 -18.82 -9.02 -3.33
C GLY A 79 -18.79 -7.54 -2.97
N GLY A 80 -18.37 -6.70 -3.92
CA GLY A 80 -18.33 -5.25 -3.79
C GLY A 80 -17.02 -4.66 -4.33
N TYR A 81 -17.00 -3.33 -4.51
CA TYR A 81 -15.80 -2.66 -5.05
C TYR A 81 -14.58 -2.80 -4.13
N THR A 82 -14.80 -2.97 -2.82
CA THR A 82 -13.72 -3.08 -1.86
C THR A 82 -13.09 -4.46 -1.80
N THR A 83 -13.76 -5.51 -2.28
CA THR A 83 -13.34 -6.93 -2.20
C THR A 83 -13.13 -7.57 -3.56
N ALA A 84 -13.40 -6.84 -4.64
CA ALA A 84 -13.28 -7.32 -6.01
C ALA A 84 -11.85 -7.74 -6.34
N ARG A 85 -11.69 -8.99 -6.77
CA ARG A 85 -10.42 -9.50 -7.28
C ARG A 85 -10.14 -8.94 -8.68
N PRO A 86 -8.98 -8.32 -8.92
CA PRO A 86 -8.53 -7.97 -10.26
C PRO A 86 -8.43 -9.24 -11.14
N GLY A 87 -9.13 -9.24 -12.28
CA GLY A 87 -9.26 -10.41 -13.15
C GLY A 87 -10.39 -11.40 -12.79
N GLY A 88 -11.20 -11.10 -11.75
CA GLY A 88 -12.36 -11.91 -11.34
C GLY A 88 -12.01 -13.19 -10.57
N GLY A 89 -13.00 -13.99 -10.17
CA GLY A 89 -12.81 -15.27 -9.46
C GLY A 89 -12.44 -15.14 -7.97
N SER A 90 -12.05 -16.25 -7.35
CA SER A 90 -11.74 -16.33 -5.92
C SER A 90 -10.33 -15.81 -5.60
N TRP A 91 -10.18 -15.25 -4.40
CA TRP A 91 -8.86 -14.92 -3.86
C TRP A 91 -8.12 -16.21 -3.46
N VAL A 92 -6.87 -16.36 -3.88
CA VAL A 92 -6.04 -17.53 -3.55
C VAL A 92 -4.69 -17.04 -3.06
N VAL A 93 -4.32 -17.46 -1.85
CA VAL A 93 -3.03 -17.08 -1.24
C VAL A 93 -1.88 -17.67 -2.06
N GLY A 94 -0.85 -16.86 -2.30
CA GLY A 94 0.31 -17.23 -3.15
C GLY A 94 0.10 -17.05 -4.65
N ASN A 95 -1.07 -16.56 -5.09
CA ASN A 95 -1.31 -16.23 -6.50
C ASN A 95 -0.49 -15.00 -6.93
N ALA A 96 0.40 -15.16 -7.93
CA ALA A 96 1.28 -14.09 -8.39
C ALA A 96 0.54 -12.91 -9.06
N SER A 97 -0.57 -13.18 -9.76
CA SER A 97 -1.31 -12.16 -10.53
C SER A 97 -2.28 -11.36 -9.67
N ALA A 98 -2.68 -11.90 -8.51
CA ALA A 98 -3.55 -11.25 -7.54
C ALA A 98 -3.07 -11.60 -6.13
N PRO A 99 -1.93 -11.04 -5.69
CA PRO A 99 -1.31 -11.43 -4.43
C PRO A 99 -2.19 -11.00 -3.26
N ILE A 100 -2.39 -11.90 -2.32
CA ILE A 100 -3.15 -11.65 -1.10
C ILE A 100 -2.41 -12.25 0.10
N LEU A 101 -2.27 -11.46 1.14
CA LEU A 101 -1.91 -11.91 2.48
C LEU A 101 -3.19 -11.99 3.30
N ALA A 102 -3.43 -13.10 3.99
CA ALA A 102 -4.56 -13.23 4.90
C ALA A 102 -4.14 -13.92 6.20
N PHE A 103 -4.73 -13.50 7.31
CA PHE A 103 -4.48 -14.08 8.63
C PHE A 103 -5.63 -13.80 9.59
N ILE A 104 -5.68 -14.60 10.66
CA ILE A 104 -6.55 -14.35 11.82
C ILE A 104 -5.73 -13.60 12.86
N ARG A 105 -6.18 -12.41 13.27
CA ARG A 105 -5.60 -11.63 14.37
C ARG A 105 -6.27 -12.00 15.69
N SER A 106 -5.46 -12.12 16.73
CA SER A 106 -5.97 -12.32 18.10
C SER A 106 -6.75 -11.09 18.60
N PRO A 107 -7.69 -11.27 19.55
CA PRO A 107 -8.30 -10.17 20.29
C PRO A 107 -7.25 -9.27 20.95
N ARG A 108 -7.53 -7.96 21.06
CA ARG A 108 -6.69 -7.01 21.80
C ARG A 108 -6.98 -7.02 23.30
N VAL A 109 -8.20 -7.39 23.70
CA VAL A 109 -8.63 -7.42 25.10
C VAL A 109 -8.85 -8.87 25.51
N VAL A 110 -8.22 -9.27 26.63
CA VAL A 110 -8.32 -10.62 27.21
C VAL A 110 -9.21 -10.68 28.47
N THR A 111 -9.60 -9.53 29.03
CA THR A 111 -10.32 -9.46 30.32
C THR A 111 -11.80 -9.14 30.17
N GLY A 112 -12.65 -10.12 30.51
CA GLY A 112 -14.04 -9.97 30.99
C GLY A 112 -15.11 -9.49 30.00
N ALA A 113 -14.74 -8.77 28.93
CA ALA A 113 -15.68 -8.29 27.92
C ALA A 113 -15.80 -9.31 26.79
N PRO A 114 -17.00 -9.88 26.53
CA PRO A 114 -17.20 -10.82 25.43
C PRO A 114 -17.15 -10.10 24.06
N CYS A 115 -16.85 -10.84 23.00
CA CYS A 115 -16.98 -10.33 21.63
C CYS A 115 -18.45 -10.06 21.30
N LEU A 116 -19.33 -11.00 21.64
CA LEU A 116 -20.76 -10.94 21.40
C LEU A 116 -21.55 -10.79 22.70
N ASN A 117 -22.60 -9.98 22.64
CA ASN A 117 -23.59 -9.86 23.70
C ASN A 117 -24.35 -11.19 23.83
N ALA A 118 -24.40 -11.76 25.04
CA ALA A 118 -25.01 -13.07 25.27
C ALA A 118 -26.52 -13.13 24.96
N THR A 119 -27.21 -11.98 24.99
CA THR A 119 -28.66 -11.89 24.78
C THR A 119 -29.03 -11.57 23.34
N THR A 120 -28.32 -10.62 22.71
CA THR A 120 -28.68 -10.15 21.36
C THR A 120 -27.89 -10.84 20.25
N GLY A 121 -26.77 -11.50 20.56
CA GLY A 121 -25.85 -12.06 19.57
C GLY A 121 -25.12 -10.99 18.74
N ALA A 122 -25.34 -9.70 19.01
CA ALA A 122 -24.64 -8.60 18.35
C ALA A 122 -23.22 -8.45 18.92
N ILE A 123 -22.33 -7.83 18.13
CA ILE A 123 -20.99 -7.49 18.61
C ILE A 123 -21.10 -6.47 19.75
N ASP A 124 -20.59 -6.85 20.93
CA ASP A 124 -20.58 -6.03 22.14
C ASP A 124 -19.23 -5.31 22.29
N ASN A 125 -18.13 -6.02 22.05
CA ASN A 125 -16.78 -5.45 22.07
C ASN A 125 -15.93 -5.98 20.91
N GLU A 126 -15.75 -5.17 19.88
CA GLU A 126 -14.92 -5.52 18.72
C GLU A 126 -13.46 -5.83 19.06
N ASN A 127 -12.93 -5.29 20.16
CA ASN A 127 -11.56 -5.55 20.60
C ASN A 127 -11.41 -6.93 21.28
N ALA A 128 -12.50 -7.53 21.71
CA ALA A 128 -12.56 -8.90 22.24
C ALA A 128 -12.77 -9.95 21.13
N CYS A 129 -13.06 -9.53 19.89
CA CYS A 129 -13.26 -10.44 18.77
C CYS A 129 -11.94 -10.81 18.09
N TYR A 130 -11.82 -12.07 17.66
CA TYR A 130 -10.86 -12.43 16.61
C TYR A 130 -11.23 -11.69 15.33
N LYS A 131 -10.24 -11.30 14.54
CA LYS A 131 -10.47 -10.59 13.28
C LYS A 131 -9.81 -11.32 12.14
N PHE A 132 -10.57 -11.58 11.07
CA PHE A 132 -9.97 -11.91 9.79
C PHE A 132 -9.43 -10.62 9.17
N MET A 133 -8.16 -10.63 8.79
CA MET A 133 -7.52 -9.53 8.09
C MET A 133 -6.94 -10.04 6.78
N ALA A 134 -7.03 -9.23 5.74
CA ALA A 134 -6.33 -9.49 4.49
C ALA A 134 -5.76 -8.21 3.87
N TYR A 135 -4.64 -8.34 3.19
CA TYR A 135 -4.02 -7.28 2.40
C TYR A 135 -3.90 -7.73 0.95
N TYR A 136 -4.37 -6.91 0.03
CA TYR A 136 -4.31 -7.20 -1.40
C TYR A 136 -4.28 -5.93 -2.22
N PRO A 137 -3.67 -5.95 -3.41
CA PRO A 137 -3.66 -4.81 -4.28
C PRO A 137 -4.87 -4.81 -5.23
N VAL A 138 -5.36 -3.62 -5.55
CA VAL A 138 -6.42 -3.39 -6.54
C VAL A 138 -6.03 -2.26 -7.49
N LEU A 139 -6.60 -2.24 -8.70
CA LEU A 139 -6.37 -1.14 -9.63
C LEU A 139 -7.01 0.17 -9.13
N ARG A 140 -6.25 1.26 -9.18
CA ARG A 140 -6.68 2.58 -8.71
C ARG A 140 -7.91 3.09 -9.47
N SER A 141 -7.93 2.94 -10.79
CA SER A 141 -9.09 3.33 -11.63
C SER A 141 -10.38 2.62 -11.20
N GLY A 142 -10.32 1.32 -10.95
CA GLY A 142 -11.46 0.52 -10.47
C GLY A 142 -11.91 0.98 -9.10
N TRP A 143 -10.98 1.24 -8.19
CA TRP A 143 -11.30 1.69 -6.82
C TRP A 143 -11.93 3.08 -6.77
N VAL A 144 -11.30 4.07 -7.41
CA VAL A 144 -11.73 5.48 -7.38
C VAL A 144 -13.11 5.68 -7.99
N SER A 145 -13.54 4.80 -8.91
CA SER A 145 -14.87 4.86 -9.51
C SER A 145 -16.03 4.68 -8.53
N ASN A 146 -15.78 4.04 -7.37
CA ASN A 146 -16.80 3.75 -6.35
C ASN A 146 -16.43 4.27 -4.95
N ALA A 147 -15.16 4.60 -4.71
CA ALA A 147 -14.68 5.01 -3.40
C ALA A 147 -15.20 6.41 -2.99
N THR A 148 -15.61 6.53 -1.73
CA THR A 148 -16.10 7.79 -1.14
C THR A 148 -15.40 8.08 0.19
N GLY A 149 -15.46 9.34 0.64
CA GLY A 149 -14.91 9.78 1.93
C GLY A 149 -13.42 9.47 2.07
N GLN A 150 -13.03 8.98 3.25
CA GLN A 150 -11.63 8.61 3.58
C GLN A 150 -11.08 7.47 2.72
N ASN A 151 -11.95 6.70 2.04
CA ASN A 151 -11.52 5.60 1.20
C ASN A 151 -11.11 6.06 -0.21
N ASN A 152 -11.39 7.31 -0.57
CA ASN A 152 -11.09 7.85 -1.89
C ASN A 152 -9.73 8.58 -1.87
N PRO A 153 -8.70 8.10 -2.59
CA PRO A 153 -7.39 8.76 -2.67
C PRO A 153 -7.40 10.06 -3.50
N GLY A 154 -8.56 10.46 -4.05
CA GLY A 154 -8.72 11.65 -4.87
C GLY A 154 -8.49 11.42 -6.36
N VAL A 155 -8.73 12.45 -7.16
CA VAL A 155 -8.56 12.40 -8.62
C VAL A 155 -7.08 12.49 -8.97
N ASP A 156 -6.58 11.51 -9.73
CA ASP A 156 -5.22 11.50 -10.27
C ASP A 156 -5.20 10.62 -11.54
N ALA A 157 -5.62 11.23 -12.66
CA ALA A 157 -5.77 10.53 -13.93
C ALA A 157 -4.42 10.04 -14.50
N ALA A 158 -3.33 10.76 -14.20
CA ALA A 158 -1.97 10.41 -14.60
C ALA A 158 -1.51 9.06 -14.01
N ASN A 159 -2.14 8.62 -12.92
CA ASN A 159 -1.83 7.39 -12.20
C ASN A 159 -3.01 6.40 -12.17
N ALA A 160 -3.99 6.53 -13.07
CA ALA A 160 -5.17 5.66 -13.08
C ALA A 160 -4.84 4.15 -13.21
N ASN A 161 -3.71 3.82 -13.85
CA ASN A 161 -3.21 2.44 -14.01
C ASN A 161 -2.32 1.94 -12.87
N ARG A 162 -2.10 2.75 -11.83
CA ARG A 162 -1.36 2.33 -10.63
C ARG A 162 -2.25 1.51 -9.71
N TRP A 163 -1.63 0.82 -8.76
CA TRP A 163 -2.35 -0.05 -7.83
C TRP A 163 -2.40 0.55 -6.43
N LEU A 164 -3.43 0.19 -5.69
CA LEU A 164 -3.64 0.54 -4.30
C LEU A 164 -3.46 -0.71 -3.47
N LEU A 165 -2.87 -0.61 -2.28
CA LEU A 165 -2.94 -1.65 -1.27
C LEU A 165 -4.16 -1.42 -0.39
N VAL A 166 -4.95 -2.47 -0.20
CA VAL A 166 -6.19 -2.45 0.57
C VAL A 166 -6.03 -3.34 1.79
N GLU A 167 -6.50 -2.86 2.94
CA GLU A 167 -6.70 -3.66 4.14
C GLU A 167 -8.17 -4.07 4.24
N TYR A 168 -8.46 -5.36 4.15
CA TYR A 168 -9.76 -5.92 4.49
C TYR A 168 -9.79 -6.36 5.94
N THR A 169 -10.85 -5.99 6.65
CA THR A 169 -11.08 -6.43 8.03
C THR A 169 -12.50 -6.96 8.17
N ARG A 170 -12.63 -8.08 8.88
CA ARG A 170 -13.91 -8.65 9.35
C ARG A 170 -13.77 -9.16 10.78
N ASN A 171 -14.66 -8.73 11.66
CA ASN A 171 -14.80 -9.33 12.99
C ASN A 171 -15.38 -10.73 12.83
N LEU A 172 -14.81 -11.73 13.51
CA LEU A 172 -15.39 -13.07 13.60
C LEU A 172 -16.38 -13.06 14.76
N PRO A 173 -17.69 -13.18 14.52
CA PRO A 173 -18.71 -13.06 15.56
C PRO A 173 -18.76 -14.36 16.39
N SER A 174 -17.80 -14.52 17.30
CA SER A 174 -17.71 -15.67 18.19
C SER A 174 -17.04 -15.27 19.50
N ASN A 175 -17.59 -15.76 20.63
CA ASN A 175 -16.95 -15.69 21.94
C ASN A 175 -15.89 -16.78 22.15
N ALA A 176 -15.83 -17.78 21.27
CA ALA A 176 -14.83 -18.84 21.28
C ALA A 176 -13.77 -18.62 20.18
N PRO A 177 -12.50 -18.99 20.42
CA PRO A 177 -11.48 -19.01 19.38
C PRO A 177 -11.88 -19.92 18.20
N PRO A 178 -11.57 -19.56 16.94
CA PRO A 178 -11.79 -20.43 15.81
C PRO A 178 -10.86 -21.65 15.87
N ALA A 179 -11.39 -22.85 15.60
CA ALA A 179 -10.61 -24.08 15.51
C ALA A 179 -9.79 -24.13 14.22
N LEU A 180 -8.57 -24.68 14.28
CA LEU A 180 -7.69 -24.81 13.12
C LEU A 180 -8.36 -25.59 11.97
N SER A 181 -9.10 -26.65 12.31
CA SER A 181 -9.87 -27.46 11.36
C SER A 181 -10.94 -26.70 10.57
N SER A 182 -11.48 -25.59 11.09
CA SER A 182 -12.54 -24.82 10.41
C SER A 182 -12.03 -23.66 9.57
N LEU A 183 -10.74 -23.31 9.67
CA LEU A 183 -10.17 -22.13 9.01
C LEU A 183 -10.21 -22.23 7.48
N GLY A 184 -10.08 -23.44 6.91
CA GLY A 184 -10.15 -23.64 5.45
C GLY A 184 -11.53 -23.40 4.84
N SER A 185 -12.60 -23.48 5.64
CA SER A 185 -13.98 -23.26 5.22
C SER A 185 -14.64 -22.08 5.93
N LEU A 186 -13.85 -21.26 6.62
CA LEU A 186 -14.36 -20.12 7.36
C LEU A 186 -14.95 -19.13 6.34
N ASP A 187 -16.26 -18.89 6.43
CA ASP A 187 -16.85 -17.76 5.70
C ASP A 187 -16.23 -16.48 6.27
N VAL A 188 -15.54 -15.72 5.42
CA VAL A 188 -14.87 -14.46 5.75
C VAL A 188 -15.48 -13.28 5.01
N SER A 189 -16.68 -13.44 4.46
CA SER A 189 -17.43 -12.40 3.73
C SER A 189 -18.19 -11.43 4.64
N GLY A 190 -18.47 -10.21 4.16
CA GLY A 190 -19.23 -9.19 4.92
C GLY A 190 -18.37 -8.24 5.75
N GLY A 191 -17.05 -8.31 5.63
CA GLY A 191 -16.14 -7.24 6.05
C GLY A 191 -16.07 -6.11 5.00
N SER A 192 -15.14 -5.19 5.20
CA SER A 192 -14.90 -4.10 4.25
C SER A 192 -13.42 -3.82 4.05
N GLY A 193 -13.06 -3.46 2.82
CA GLY A 193 -11.72 -3.00 2.46
C GLY A 193 -11.54 -1.50 2.69
N LYS A 194 -10.43 -1.12 3.30
CA LYS A 194 -9.97 0.26 3.48
C LYS A 194 -8.68 0.48 2.72
N LEU A 195 -8.55 1.62 2.07
CA LEU A 195 -7.31 2.05 1.44
C LEU A 195 -6.20 2.15 2.50
N LEU A 196 -5.07 1.51 2.23
CA LEU A 196 -3.88 1.59 3.08
C LEU A 196 -2.76 2.40 2.43
N LEU A 197 -2.49 2.17 1.14
CA LEU A 197 -1.37 2.81 0.43
C LEU A 197 -1.70 2.96 -1.06
N ASP A 198 -1.34 4.11 -1.64
CA ASP A 198 -1.45 4.35 -3.09
C ASP A 198 -0.12 3.98 -3.81
N TYR A 199 -0.19 3.86 -5.13
CA TYR A 199 0.95 3.74 -6.04
C TYR A 199 1.79 2.47 -5.90
N VAL A 200 1.20 1.39 -5.41
CA VAL A 200 1.83 0.07 -5.31
C VAL A 200 2.06 -0.55 -6.69
N GLN A 201 3.10 -1.35 -6.82
CA GLN A 201 3.43 -2.10 -8.02
C GLN A 201 3.49 -3.61 -7.73
N PRO A 202 2.35 -4.31 -7.76
CA PRO A 202 2.32 -5.75 -7.50
C PRO A 202 2.61 -6.61 -8.74
N ALA A 203 2.48 -6.04 -9.95
CA ALA A 203 2.41 -6.78 -11.20
C ALA A 203 3.43 -6.27 -12.22
N VAL A 204 4.72 -6.33 -11.88
CA VAL A 204 5.83 -6.08 -12.81
C VAL A 204 6.50 -7.41 -13.12
N THR A 205 6.77 -7.68 -14.39
CA THR A 205 7.45 -8.91 -14.82
C THR A 205 8.79 -9.07 -14.09
N ASN A 206 9.05 -10.26 -13.53
CA ASN A 206 10.25 -10.59 -12.75
C ASN A 206 10.42 -9.80 -11.43
N LEU A 207 9.43 -9.00 -11.02
CA LEU A 207 9.41 -8.43 -9.68
C LEU A 207 9.07 -9.54 -8.67
N PRO A 208 9.73 -9.59 -7.50
CA PRO A 208 9.36 -10.52 -6.45
C PRO A 208 7.90 -10.32 -6.04
N GLN A 209 7.21 -11.41 -5.68
CA GLN A 209 5.81 -11.33 -5.28
C GLN A 209 5.64 -10.37 -4.09
N LEU A 210 4.58 -9.54 -4.13
CA LEU A 210 4.28 -8.57 -3.07
C LEU A 210 4.28 -9.21 -1.67
N PHE A 211 3.75 -10.43 -1.56
CA PHE A 211 3.77 -11.21 -0.32
C PHE A 211 4.45 -12.55 -0.55
N THR A 212 5.39 -12.89 0.32
CA THR A 212 5.96 -14.23 0.43
C THR A 212 5.59 -14.80 1.79
N ILE A 213 4.89 -15.93 1.80
CA ILE A 213 4.41 -16.59 3.02
C ILE A 213 5.16 -17.92 3.17
N GLN A 214 5.88 -18.03 4.27
CA GLN A 214 6.41 -19.28 4.78
C GLN A 214 5.54 -19.68 5.97
N ALA A 215 4.74 -20.71 5.81
CA ALA A 215 3.88 -21.24 6.87
C ALA A 215 3.92 -22.76 6.80
N ASP A 216 4.57 -23.38 7.79
CA ASP A 216 4.57 -24.83 7.95
C ASP A 216 3.17 -25.34 8.28
N ASN A 217 2.94 -26.64 8.04
CA ASN A 217 1.73 -27.33 8.45
C ASN A 217 2.10 -28.53 9.33
N PRO A 218 1.79 -28.52 10.65
CA PRO A 218 1.08 -27.47 11.39
C PRO A 218 1.94 -26.22 11.65
N GLN A 219 1.28 -25.07 11.85
CA GLN A 219 1.97 -23.81 12.16
C GLN A 219 2.48 -23.80 13.60
N THR A 220 3.79 -23.61 13.77
CA THR A 220 4.44 -23.49 15.07
C THR A 220 5.07 -22.11 15.26
N PRO A 221 5.17 -21.61 16.52
CA PRO A 221 5.86 -20.36 16.81
C PRO A 221 7.30 -20.38 16.27
N GLY A 222 7.69 -19.34 15.55
CA GLY A 222 9.05 -19.19 14.98
C GLY A 222 9.22 -19.72 13.55
N ASN A 223 8.37 -20.64 13.10
CA ASN A 223 8.44 -21.21 11.74
C ASN A 223 7.56 -20.48 10.71
N VAL A 224 6.63 -19.65 11.18
CA VAL A 224 5.80 -18.83 10.31
C VAL A 224 6.46 -17.48 10.07
N ARG A 225 6.63 -17.11 8.81
CA ARG A 225 7.22 -15.85 8.38
C ARG A 225 6.47 -15.29 7.17
N VAL A 226 6.13 -14.01 7.26
CA VAL A 226 5.54 -13.25 6.15
C VAL A 226 6.53 -12.16 5.76
N THR A 227 6.86 -12.10 4.48
CA THR A 227 7.69 -11.04 3.91
C THR A 227 6.85 -10.21 2.95
N LEU A 228 6.83 -8.90 3.18
CA LEU A 228 6.24 -7.91 2.28
C LEU A 228 7.38 -7.33 1.42
N ASN A 229 7.29 -7.52 0.11
CA ASN A 229 8.22 -6.99 -0.89
C ASN A 229 7.58 -5.80 -1.59
N LEU A 230 7.76 -4.60 -1.04
CA LEU A 230 7.06 -3.40 -1.51
C LEU A 230 7.82 -2.70 -2.63
N SER A 231 7.13 -2.37 -3.72
CA SER A 231 7.59 -1.46 -4.77
C SER A 231 6.52 -0.41 -5.01
N LEU A 232 6.90 0.86 -5.10
CA LEU A 232 6.00 1.99 -5.39
C LEU A 232 6.43 2.74 -6.65
N SER A 233 5.45 3.21 -7.41
CA SER A 233 5.68 4.04 -8.60
C SER A 233 4.55 5.03 -8.82
N ARG A 234 4.89 6.31 -8.84
CA ARG A 234 3.99 7.42 -9.12
C ARG A 234 4.51 8.27 -10.26
N LEU A 235 3.64 8.69 -11.17
CA LEU A 235 3.93 9.74 -12.12
C LEU A 235 3.69 11.10 -11.44
N ALA A 236 4.75 11.87 -11.22
CA ALA A 236 4.71 13.20 -10.60
C ALA A 236 5.37 14.21 -11.55
N SER A 237 4.63 15.27 -11.91
CA SER A 237 5.10 16.30 -12.85
C SER A 237 5.67 15.74 -14.17
N GLY A 238 5.02 14.71 -14.72
CA GLY A 238 5.43 14.06 -15.97
C GLY A 238 6.65 13.13 -15.86
N LYS A 239 7.18 12.90 -14.66
CA LYS A 239 8.30 11.97 -14.41
C LYS A 239 7.88 10.84 -13.48
N GLU A 240 8.37 9.62 -13.75
CA GLU A 240 8.16 8.51 -12.82
C GLU A 240 9.07 8.65 -11.60
N VAL A 241 8.46 8.54 -10.43
CA VAL A 241 9.13 8.45 -9.13
C VAL A 241 8.93 7.03 -8.62
N ASN A 242 10.04 6.30 -8.50
CA ASN A 242 10.06 4.90 -8.10
C ASN A 242 10.74 4.72 -6.75
N ILE A 243 10.13 3.91 -5.88
CA ILE A 243 10.67 3.48 -4.59
C ILE A 243 10.73 1.95 -4.55
N PRO A 244 11.91 1.34 -4.29
CA PRO A 244 13.22 1.98 -4.15
C PRO A 244 13.73 2.60 -5.48
N ALA A 245 14.87 3.30 -5.42
CA ALA A 245 15.53 3.80 -6.63
C ALA A 245 15.91 2.62 -7.54
N ARG A 246 15.54 2.68 -8.82
CA ARG A 246 15.90 1.66 -9.81
C ARG A 246 17.31 1.94 -10.34
N THR A 247 18.32 1.55 -9.57
CA THR A 247 19.75 1.66 -9.96
C THR A 247 20.20 0.53 -10.89
N SER A 248 19.46 -0.58 -10.91
CA SER A 248 19.62 -1.73 -11.81
C SER A 248 18.42 -1.82 -12.75
N ALA A 249 18.63 -2.38 -13.95
CA ALA A 249 17.54 -2.74 -14.86
C ALA A 249 16.82 -4.03 -14.42
N ASP A 250 17.38 -4.78 -13.47
CA ASP A 250 16.80 -6.01 -12.94
C ASP A 250 15.65 -5.72 -11.95
N PRO A 251 14.39 -6.10 -12.27
CA PRO A 251 13.25 -5.89 -11.37
C PRO A 251 13.38 -6.62 -10.03
N THR A 252 14.22 -7.64 -9.90
CA THR A 252 14.39 -8.36 -8.63
C THR A 252 14.90 -7.46 -7.49
N THR A 253 15.58 -6.35 -7.83
CA THR A 253 16.11 -5.41 -6.85
C THR A 253 15.20 -4.19 -6.62
N TRP A 254 14.04 -4.11 -7.27
CA TRP A 254 13.13 -2.97 -7.18
C TRP A 254 12.17 -3.08 -5.99
N ILE A 255 12.60 -3.65 -4.87
CA ILE A 255 11.76 -3.87 -3.71
C ILE A 255 12.41 -3.38 -2.41
N GLN A 256 11.57 -2.95 -1.48
CA GLN A 256 11.89 -2.85 -0.06
C GLN A 256 11.23 -4.02 0.64
N ALA A 257 12.05 -4.91 1.21
CA ALA A 257 11.57 -6.10 1.89
C ALA A 257 11.47 -5.86 3.40
N LEU A 258 10.32 -6.19 4.00
CA LEU A 258 10.15 -6.27 5.44
C LEU A 258 9.54 -7.62 5.82
N SER A 259 10.20 -8.31 6.75
CA SER A 259 9.76 -9.62 7.24
C SER A 259 9.22 -9.53 8.67
N ALA A 260 8.12 -10.24 8.93
CA ALA A 260 7.48 -10.33 10.24
C ALA A 260 7.13 -11.78 10.56
N ALA A 261 7.40 -12.17 11.80
CA ALA A 261 6.97 -13.45 12.36
C ALA A 261 5.79 -13.19 13.33
N PRO A 262 4.65 -13.88 13.16
CA PRO A 262 3.55 -13.87 14.12
C PRO A 262 3.99 -14.33 15.51
N ARG A 263 3.42 -13.72 16.57
CA ARG A 263 3.74 -14.04 17.97
C ARG A 263 2.69 -14.92 18.66
N ASN A 264 1.47 -14.94 18.14
CA ASN A 264 0.32 -15.64 18.76
C ASN A 264 0.00 -16.98 18.08
N ILE A 265 0.91 -17.52 17.27
CA ILE A 265 0.74 -18.83 16.63
C ILE A 265 0.65 -19.93 17.69
N GLY A 266 -0.19 -20.94 17.45
CA GLY A 266 -0.39 -22.06 18.37
C GLY A 266 -1.35 -21.77 19.53
N THR A 267 -2.01 -20.59 19.54
CA THR A 267 -3.04 -20.24 20.53
C THR A 267 -4.44 -20.72 20.16
N LEU A 268 -4.66 -21.10 18.90
CA LEU A 268 -5.93 -21.60 18.42
C LEU A 268 -6.11 -23.08 18.78
N PRO A 269 -7.33 -23.52 19.12
CA PRO A 269 -7.62 -24.93 19.37
C PRO A 269 -7.46 -25.75 18.09
N PRO A 270 -7.02 -27.02 18.21
CA PRO A 270 -6.90 -27.94 17.06
C PRO A 270 -8.24 -28.14 16.33
#